data_AF-A0A2B7XG88-F1
#
_entry.id   AF-A0A2B7XG88-F1
#
_cell.length_a   1.000
_cell.length_b   1.000
_cell.length_c   1.000
_cell.angle_alpha   90.00
_cell.angle_beta   90.00
_cell.angle_gamma   90.00
#
_symmetry.space_group_name_H-M   'P 1'
#
loop_
_entity.id
_entity.type
_entity.pdbx_description
1 polymer ?
#
loop_
_entity_poly.entity_id
_entity_poly.type
_entity_poly.pdbx_seq_one_letter_code
_entity_poly.pdbx_strand_id
1 'polypeptide(L)'
;MKFAAITVACMALANSAVAVHCTQGLNYCGTTLTYIDFDFYRPKIGQLGQWNILQDFLYRCNANGEISLIQKCEGGACVNGGGGKNDYCNPNPRGGGIL
;
A
#
# COMPACT_ATOMS: atom_id res chain seq x y z
N MET A 1 -30.33 -37.82 -25.50
CA MET A 1 -30.04 -36.41 -25.16
C MET A 1 -28.60 -36.32 -24.71
N LYS A 2 -27.71 -35.65 -25.45
CA LYS A 2 -26.30 -35.46 -25.09
C LYS A 2 -26.12 -34.02 -24.62
N PHE A 3 -25.87 -33.84 -23.33
CA PHE A 3 -25.51 -32.55 -22.75
C PHE A 3 -24.00 -32.34 -22.95
N ALA A 4 -23.63 -31.47 -23.89
CA ALA A 4 -22.25 -31.03 -24.03
C ALA A 4 -22.00 -29.91 -23.01
N ALA A 5 -21.14 -30.19 -22.02
CA ALA A 5 -20.74 -29.23 -21.01
C ALA A 5 -19.81 -28.15 -21.61
N ILE A 6 -20.14 -26.88 -21.36
CA ILE A 6 -19.31 -25.72 -21.75
C ILE A 6 -18.39 -25.40 -20.58
N THR A 7 -17.11 -25.77 -20.68
CA THR A 7 -16.07 -25.32 -19.75
C THR A 7 -15.65 -23.89 -20.08
N VAL A 8 -16.10 -22.91 -19.30
CA VAL A 8 -15.64 -21.53 -19.37
C VAL A 8 -14.30 -21.43 -18.64
N ALA A 9 -13.21 -21.21 -19.37
CA ALA A 9 -11.91 -20.92 -18.79
C ALA A 9 -11.86 -19.43 -18.41
N CYS A 10 -11.94 -19.13 -17.11
CA CYS A 10 -11.68 -17.78 -16.59
C CYS A 10 -10.18 -17.51 -16.65
N MET A 11 -9.71 -16.80 -17.67
CA MET A 11 -8.37 -16.23 -17.67
C MET A 11 -8.37 -15.04 -16.71
N ALA A 12 -7.86 -15.24 -15.50
CA ALA A 12 -7.52 -14.14 -14.61
C ALA A 12 -6.32 -13.41 -15.24
N LEU A 13 -6.59 -12.28 -15.90
CA LEU A 13 -5.58 -11.32 -16.31
C LEU A 13 -4.99 -10.73 -15.02
N ALA A 14 -3.94 -11.36 -14.50
CA ALA A 14 -3.07 -10.73 -13.54
C ALA A 14 -2.32 -9.64 -14.30
N ASN A 15 -2.92 -8.45 -14.38
CA ASN A 15 -2.19 -7.25 -14.76
C ASN A 15 -1.08 -7.09 -13.74
N SER A 16 0.11 -7.61 -14.06
CA SER A 16 1.35 -7.19 -13.45
C SER A 16 1.54 -5.74 -13.88
N ALA A 17 0.84 -4.83 -13.19
CA ALA A 17 1.20 -3.44 -13.18
C ALA A 17 2.65 -3.41 -12.71
N VAL A 18 3.57 -3.25 -13.67
CA VAL A 18 4.94 -2.87 -13.38
C VAL A 18 4.79 -1.47 -12.82
N ALA A 19 4.54 -1.40 -11.52
CA ALA A 19 4.25 -0.15 -10.89
C ALA A 19 5.57 0.62 -10.90
N VAL A 20 5.65 1.61 -11.78
CA VAL A 20 6.69 2.66 -11.73
C VAL A 20 6.65 3.34 -10.35
N HIS A 21 5.51 3.22 -9.67
CA HIS A 21 5.23 3.71 -8.32
C HIS A 21 4.71 2.56 -7.41
N CYS A 22 3.93 2.84 -6.36
CA CYS A 22 3.44 1.79 -5.44
C CYS A 22 2.62 0.69 -6.15
N THR A 23 2.64 -0.54 -5.61
CA THR A 23 1.81 -1.64 -6.13
C THR A 23 0.33 -1.43 -5.81
N GLN A 24 -0.50 -1.34 -6.85
CA GLN A 24 -1.95 -1.18 -6.70
C GLN A 24 -2.54 -2.25 -5.79
N GLY A 25 -3.42 -1.82 -4.89
CA GLY A 25 -4.10 -2.71 -3.96
C GLY A 25 -3.28 -3.04 -2.70
N LEU A 26 -2.02 -2.61 -2.59
CA LEU A 26 -1.26 -2.72 -1.34
C LEU A 26 -1.37 -1.44 -0.50
N ASN A 27 -1.12 -1.59 0.81
CA ASN A 27 -1.00 -0.51 1.76
C ASN A 27 0.46 -0.14 1.97
N TYR A 28 0.72 1.15 2.15
CA TYR A 28 2.06 1.68 2.36
C TYR A 28 2.07 2.73 3.47
N CYS A 29 3.14 2.72 4.27
CA CYS A 29 3.51 3.85 5.09
C CYS A 29 3.92 5.03 4.19
N GLY A 30 3.67 6.26 4.63
CA GLY A 30 4.11 7.44 3.88
C GLY A 30 5.63 7.45 3.65
N THR A 31 6.42 6.95 4.60
CA THR A 31 7.87 6.74 4.47
C THR A 31 8.21 5.76 3.36
N THR A 32 7.56 4.59 3.33
CA THR A 32 7.76 3.59 2.27
C THR A 32 7.43 4.19 0.89
N LEU A 33 6.33 4.95 0.77
CA LEU A 33 5.99 5.66 -0.46
C LEU A 33 7.09 6.63 -0.88
N THR A 34 7.54 7.50 0.03
CA THR A 34 8.62 8.46 -0.28
C THR A 34 9.99 7.80 -0.53
N TYR A 35 10.21 6.57 -0.06
CA TYR A 35 11.39 5.78 -0.40
C TYR A 35 11.31 5.21 -1.81
N ILE A 36 10.11 4.82 -2.26
CA ILE A 36 9.88 4.35 -3.64
C ILE A 36 10.10 5.51 -4.62
N ASP A 37 9.45 6.65 -4.38
CA ASP A 37 9.54 7.83 -5.25
C ASP A 37 9.23 9.10 -4.46
N PHE A 38 10.29 9.77 -4.00
CA PHE A 38 10.16 10.96 -3.16
C PHE A 38 9.46 12.12 -3.89
N ASP A 39 9.85 12.38 -5.13
CA ASP A 39 9.35 13.53 -5.90
C ASP A 39 7.89 13.34 -6.31
N PHE A 40 7.46 12.10 -6.57
CA PHE A 40 6.07 11.79 -6.85
C PHE A 40 5.19 11.84 -5.60
N TYR A 41 5.62 11.24 -4.48
CA TYR A 41 4.76 11.06 -3.31
C TYR A 41 4.76 12.21 -2.32
N ARG A 42 5.89 12.91 -2.15
CA ARG A 42 5.96 14.04 -1.21
C ARG A 42 4.91 15.13 -1.48
N PRO A 43 4.69 15.63 -2.72
CA PRO A 43 3.65 16.63 -2.95
C PRO A 43 2.24 16.08 -2.73
N LYS A 44 1.97 14.82 -3.09
CA LYS A 44 0.67 14.16 -2.88
C LYS A 44 0.33 14.02 -1.40
N ILE A 45 1.30 13.62 -0.59
CA ILE A 45 1.16 13.53 0.87
C ILE A 45 1.04 14.94 1.47
N GLY A 46 1.81 15.91 0.98
CA GLY A 46 1.75 17.31 1.43
C GLY A 46 0.39 17.96 1.17
N GLN A 47 -0.29 17.63 0.06
CA GLN A 47 -1.66 18.10 -0.23
C GLN A 47 -2.70 17.58 0.77
N LEU A 48 -2.41 16.49 1.49
CA LEU A 48 -3.23 16.01 2.60
C LEU A 48 -3.02 16.83 3.89
N GLY A 49 -2.17 17.87 3.84
CA GLY A 49 -2.18 18.99 4.78
C GLY A 49 -1.32 18.83 6.02
N GLN A 50 -0.44 17.84 6.11
CA GLN A 50 0.39 17.62 7.30
C GLN A 50 1.78 17.06 6.96
N TRP A 51 2.80 17.56 7.67
CA TRP A 51 4.20 17.17 7.44
C TRP A 51 4.62 15.93 8.26
N ASN A 52 3.83 15.57 9.28
CA ASN A 52 4.05 14.41 10.15
C ASN A 52 3.30 13.14 9.68
N ILE A 53 2.64 13.19 8.51
CA ILE A 53 1.83 12.06 7.99
C ILE A 53 2.71 10.91 7.48
N LEU A 54 4.00 11.18 7.23
CA LEU A 54 4.91 10.21 6.61
C LEU A 54 5.09 8.94 7.44
N GLN A 55 5.29 9.05 8.76
CA GLN A 55 5.63 7.89 9.61
C GLN A 55 4.44 7.25 10.30
N ASP A 56 3.37 8.02 10.54
CA ASP A 56 2.29 7.62 11.44
C ASP A 56 1.00 7.31 10.68
N PHE A 57 1.02 7.14 9.37
CA PHE A 57 -0.19 6.90 8.61
C PHE A 57 0.00 5.86 7.54
N LEU A 58 -1.11 5.18 7.27
CA LEU A 58 -1.23 4.13 6.30
C LEU A 58 -2.05 4.61 5.12
N TYR A 59 -1.55 4.35 3.91
CA TYR A 59 -2.16 4.74 2.65
C TYR A 59 -2.48 3.52 1.80
N ARG A 60 -3.60 3.55 1.06
CA ARG A 60 -3.90 2.56 0.01
C ARG A 60 -3.29 3.05 -1.29
N CYS A 61 -2.55 2.18 -1.96
CA CYS A 61 -2.16 2.38 -3.34
C CYS A 61 -3.32 2.04 -4.30
N ASN A 62 -3.69 2.97 -5.16
CA ASN A 62 -4.72 2.84 -6.17
C ASN A 62 -4.09 2.68 -7.57
N ALA A 63 -4.94 2.71 -8.60
CA ALA A 63 -4.47 2.73 -9.98
C ALA A 63 -3.55 3.93 -10.24
N ASN A 64 -2.56 3.73 -11.13
CA ASN A 64 -1.58 4.75 -11.54
C ASN A 64 -0.73 5.33 -10.39
N GLY A 65 -0.59 4.59 -9.28
CA GLY A 65 0.20 5.03 -8.13
C GLY A 65 -0.46 6.12 -7.29
N GLU A 66 -1.73 6.46 -7.55
CA GLU A 66 -2.50 7.36 -6.68
C GLU A 66 -2.65 6.77 -5.27
N ILE A 67 -2.76 7.63 -4.27
CA ILE A 67 -2.84 7.21 -2.86
C ILE A 67 -4.09 7.76 -2.18
N SER A 68 -4.66 6.96 -1.29
CA SER A 68 -5.74 7.37 -0.40
C SER A 68 -5.33 7.13 1.04
N LEU A 69 -5.60 8.09 1.92
CA LEU A 69 -5.37 7.90 3.35
C LEU A 69 -6.34 6.86 3.91
N ILE A 70 -5.81 5.83 4.59
CA ILE A 70 -6.62 4.82 5.27
C ILE A 70 -6.84 5.21 6.72
N GLN A 71 -5.75 5.43 7.47
CA GLN A 71 -5.79 5.72 8.90
C GLN A 71 -4.49 6.36 9.39
N LYS A 72 -4.59 7.02 10.53
CA LYS A 72 -3.44 7.31 11.40
C LYS A 72 -3.16 6.09 12.28
N CYS A 73 -1.90 5.71 12.40
CA CYS A 73 -1.39 4.73 13.35
C CYS A 73 -1.37 5.32 14.76
N GLU A 74 -2.53 5.34 15.41
CA GLU A 74 -2.67 5.90 16.76
C GLU A 74 -1.86 5.10 17.78
N GLY A 75 -1.11 5.83 18.63
CA GLY A 75 -0.27 5.23 19.68
C GLY A 75 0.92 4.42 19.15
N GLY A 76 1.15 4.43 17.84
CA GLY A 76 1.95 3.46 17.11
C GLY A 76 2.82 4.05 16.00
N ALA A 77 3.66 3.21 15.40
CA ALA A 77 4.43 3.56 14.20
C ALA A 77 3.88 2.77 13.01
N CYS A 78 3.92 3.35 11.81
CA CYS A 78 3.70 2.58 10.60
C CYS A 78 4.93 1.73 10.30
N VAL A 79 4.73 0.43 10.09
CA VAL A 79 5.80 -0.56 9.86
C VAL A 79 5.77 -1.03 8.42
N ASN A 80 6.94 -1.02 7.79
CA ASN A 80 7.14 -1.56 6.45
C ASN A 80 7.02 -3.09 6.49
N GLY A 81 6.05 -3.64 5.76
CA GLY A 81 5.78 -5.07 5.70
C GLY A 81 6.74 -5.86 4.79
N GLY A 82 7.56 -5.17 4.00
CA GLY A 82 8.47 -5.74 3.01
C GLY A 82 7.87 -5.85 1.60
N GLY A 83 8.71 -6.21 0.63
CA GLY A 83 8.33 -6.27 -0.78
C GLY A 83 7.10 -7.16 -1.05
N GLY A 84 6.11 -6.61 -1.76
CA GLY A 84 4.88 -7.32 -2.14
C GLY A 84 3.88 -7.53 -0.99
N LYS A 85 4.10 -6.93 0.18
CA LYS A 85 3.23 -7.05 1.35
C LYS A 85 2.62 -5.69 1.71
N ASN A 86 1.53 -5.72 2.47
CA ASN A 86 0.94 -4.51 3.04
C ASN A 86 1.80 -4.02 4.21
N ASP A 87 2.08 -2.72 4.24
CA ASP A 87 2.48 -2.04 5.46
C ASP A 87 1.32 -2.01 6.45
N TYR A 88 1.62 -1.78 7.73
CA TYR A 88 0.62 -1.83 8.79
C TYR A 88 0.95 -0.90 9.96
N CYS A 89 -0.09 -0.48 10.68
CA CYS A 89 0.08 0.25 11.93
C CYS A 89 0.42 -0.72 13.07
N ASN A 90 1.56 -0.51 13.72
CA ASN A 90 1.90 -1.20 14.95
C ASN A 90 1.48 -0.34 16.15
N PRO A 91 0.46 -0.75 16.95
CA PRO A 91 -0.04 0.04 18.09
C PRO A 91 0.95 0.12 19.26
N ASN A 92 2.12 -0.53 19.19
CA ASN A 92 3.13 -0.49 20.26
C ASN A 92 4.54 -0.18 19.71
N PRO A 93 4.92 1.11 19.60
CA PRO A 93 6.14 1.54 18.93
C PRO A 93 7.39 1.44 19.84
N ARG A 94 7.24 1.02 21.11
CA ARG A 94 8.33 1.05 22.12
C ARG A 94 8.76 -0.31 22.67
N GLY A 95 8.31 -1.44 22.13
CA GLY A 95 8.70 -2.74 22.71
C GLY A 95 8.32 -3.98 21.91
N GLY A 96 8.95 -4.21 20.77
CA GLY A 96 8.70 -5.44 20.01
C GLY A 96 9.65 -5.72 18.86
N GLY A 97 10.95 -5.49 19.04
CA GLY A 97 11.94 -6.20 18.22
C GLY A 97 12.27 -7.50 18.93
N ILE A 98 11.68 -8.64 18.52
CA ILE A 98 12.20 -9.98 18.87
C ILE A 98 11.83 -10.99 17.75
N LEU A 99 12.89 -11.48 17.10
CA LEU A 99 13.08 -12.72 16.30
C LEU A 99 12.36 -12.88 14.95
#